data_AF-A0A828RT66-F1
#
_entry.id   AF-A0A828RT66-F1
#
_cell.length_a   1.000
_cell.length_b   1.000
_cell.length_c   1.000
_cell.angle_alpha   90.00
_cell.angle_beta   90.00
_cell.angle_gamma   90.00
#
_symmetry.space_group_name_H-M   'P 1'
#
loop_
_entity.id
_entity.type
_entity.pdbx_description
1 polymer ?
#
loop_
_entity_poly.entity_id
_entity_poly.type
_entity_poly.pdbx_seq_one_letter_code
_entity_poly.pdbx_strand_id
1 'polypeptide(L)'
;MSEFYKSGPAETKHINYWLATNCFGDYYTRRVLDLKQREMLTFCFLAALGDCEPQLTSHAVANMRIGNDKLFLIDIVSACLPFIGYPRSLNAIRCIQQASK
;
A
#
# COMPACT_ATOMS: atom_id res chain seq x y z
N MET A 1 16.82 -2.02 5.20
CA MET A 1 16.55 -0.59 4.87
C MET A 1 17.65 0.37 5.33
N SER A 2 18.62 -0.03 6.16
CA SER A 2 19.52 0.90 6.86
C SER A 2 20.36 1.84 5.99
N GLU A 3 20.56 1.57 4.70
CA GLU A 3 21.31 2.46 3.79
C GLU A 3 20.50 2.94 2.57
N PHE A 4 19.21 2.58 2.47
CA PHE A 4 18.38 2.97 1.32
C PHE A 4 18.26 4.49 1.16
N TYR A 5 18.20 5.22 2.28
CA TYR A 5 18.12 6.69 2.29
C TYR A 5 19.36 7.38 1.68
N LYS A 6 20.48 6.67 1.57
CA LYS A 6 21.71 7.14 0.91
C LYS A 6 21.87 6.63 -0.52
N SER A 7 20.91 5.88 -1.05
CA SER A 7 20.99 5.30 -2.39
C SER A 7 20.41 6.21 -3.46
N GLY A 8 20.77 5.94 -4.72
CA GLY A 8 20.26 6.63 -5.91
C GLY A 8 21.17 7.77 -6.43
N PRO A 9 20.87 8.30 -7.62
CA PRO A 9 21.55 9.46 -8.20
C PRO A 9 21.48 10.69 -7.28
N ALA A 10 22.47 11.58 -7.36
CA ALA A 10 22.55 12.75 -6.48
C ALA A 10 21.32 13.66 -6.58
N GLU A 11 20.75 13.75 -7.79
CA GLU A 11 19.61 14.59 -8.15
C GLU A 11 18.30 14.10 -7.51
N THR A 12 18.15 12.80 -7.24
CA THR A 12 16.92 12.20 -6.71
C THR A 12 17.08 11.55 -5.34
N LYS A 13 18.30 11.45 -4.82
CA LYS A 13 18.64 10.90 -3.50
C LYS A 13 17.77 11.43 -2.35
N HIS A 14 17.41 12.71 -2.42
CA HIS A 14 16.57 13.36 -1.43
C HIS A 14 15.17 12.71 -1.33
N ILE A 15 14.64 12.13 -2.41
CA ILE A 15 13.37 11.39 -2.40
C ILE A 15 13.49 10.11 -1.57
N ASN A 16 14.58 9.35 -1.75
CA ASN A 16 14.85 8.16 -0.94
C ASN A 16 15.06 8.52 0.53
N TYR A 17 15.70 9.66 0.79
CA TYR A 17 15.83 10.20 2.14
C TYR A 17 14.48 10.53 2.77
N TRP A 18 13.58 11.23 2.06
CA TRP A 18 12.23 11.53 2.56
C TRP A 18 11.41 10.27 2.78
N LEU A 19 11.47 9.29 1.87
CA LEU A 19 10.78 8.02 2.06
C LEU A 19 11.23 7.32 3.35
N ALA A 20 12.53 7.23 3.57
CA ALA A 20 13.06 6.57 4.77
C ALA A 20 12.74 7.35 6.06
N THR A 21 12.95 8.67 6.08
CA THR A 21 12.88 9.47 7.30
C THR A 21 11.46 9.93 7.64
N ASN A 22 10.66 10.32 6.65
CA ASN A 22 9.30 10.80 6.88
C ASN A 22 8.29 9.64 6.86
N CYS A 23 8.26 8.82 5.81
CA CYS A 23 7.29 7.72 5.73
C CYS A 23 7.57 6.68 6.82
N PHE A 24 8.75 6.05 6.78
CA PHE A 24 9.07 4.98 7.74
C PHE A 24 9.54 5.51 9.11
N GLY A 25 10.30 6.60 9.14
CA GLY A 25 10.89 7.15 10.35
C GLY A 25 9.96 8.01 11.22
N ASP A 26 8.85 8.53 10.68
CA ASP A 26 7.81 9.24 11.45
C ASP A 26 6.46 8.51 11.35
N TYR A 27 5.78 8.54 10.21
CA TYR A 27 4.38 8.10 10.11
C TYR A 27 4.15 6.65 10.57
N TYR A 28 5.06 5.74 10.22
CA TYR A 28 4.99 4.33 10.62
C TYR A 28 5.35 4.07 12.09
N THR A 29 6.00 5.02 12.77
CA THR A 29 6.37 4.86 14.20
C THR A 29 5.21 5.16 15.15
N ARG A 30 4.16 5.84 14.66
CA ARG A 30 2.96 6.18 15.43
C ARG A 30 2.20 4.90 15.80
N ARG A 31 1.57 4.84 16.99
CA ARG A 31 0.97 3.60 17.53
C ARG A 31 -0.56 3.62 17.67
N VAL A 32 -1.25 4.59 17.09
CA VAL A 32 -2.72 4.71 17.18
C VAL A 32 -3.43 3.62 16.37
N LEU A 33 -2.84 3.20 15.24
CA LEU A 33 -3.31 2.10 14.41
C LEU A 33 -2.32 0.94 14.51
N ASP A 34 -2.85 -0.27 14.62
CA ASP A 34 -2.04 -1.48 14.50
C ASP A 34 -1.54 -1.68 13.06
N LEU A 35 -0.62 -2.63 12.88
CA LEU A 35 0.00 -2.86 11.57
C LEU A 35 -1.02 -3.34 10.52
N LYS A 36 -2.00 -4.16 10.90
CA LYS A 36 -3.05 -4.65 9.98
C LYS A 36 -3.94 -3.50 9.50
N GLN A 37 -4.33 -2.62 10.41
CA GLN A 37 -5.14 -1.44 10.11
C GLN A 37 -4.39 -0.48 9.19
N ARG A 38 -3.10 -0.21 9.46
CA ARG A 38 -2.27 0.65 8.61
C ARG A 38 -2.16 0.12 7.20
N GLU A 39 -1.83 -1.15 7.06
CA GLU A 39 -1.62 -1.80 5.77
C GLU A 39 -2.91 -1.88 4.95
N MET A 40 -4.05 -2.12 5.62
CA MET A 40 -5.38 -2.05 5.00
C MET A 40 -5.70 -0.63 4.51
N LEU A 41 -5.46 0.40 5.32
CA LEU A 41 -5.70 1.79 4.92
C LEU A 41 -4.81 2.22 3.76
N THR A 42 -3.52 1.84 3.79
CA THR A 42 -2.60 2.10 2.66
C THR A 42 -3.12 1.44 1.38
N PHE A 43 -3.61 0.20 1.45
CA PHE A 43 -4.25 -0.46 0.32
C PHE A 43 -5.48 0.32 -0.20
N CYS A 44 -6.36 0.78 0.69
CA CYS A 44 -7.52 1.61 0.31
C CYS A 44 -7.09 2.91 -0.40
N PHE A 45 -6.09 3.62 0.12
CA PHE A 45 -5.61 4.86 -0.48
C PHE A 45 -5.00 4.64 -1.86
N LEU A 46 -4.22 3.58 -2.05
CA LEU A 46 -3.66 3.24 -3.35
C LEU A 46 -4.77 2.88 -4.35
N ALA A 47 -5.73 2.04 -3.95
CA ALA A 47 -6.88 1.71 -4.80
C ALA A 47 -7.68 2.97 -5.21
N ALA A 48 -7.86 3.92 -4.28
CA ALA A 48 -8.54 5.18 -4.55
C ALA A 48 -7.72 6.13 -5.44
N LEU A 49 -6.40 6.23 -5.25
CA LEU A 49 -5.50 7.11 -6.02
C LEU A 49 -5.33 6.64 -7.47
N GLY A 50 -5.34 5.33 -7.72
CA GLY A 50 -5.13 4.74 -9.05
C GLY A 50 -3.72 4.99 -9.60
N ASP A 51 -3.44 4.46 -10.80
CA ASP A 51 -2.12 4.53 -11.47
C ASP A 51 -0.93 4.12 -10.58
N CYS A 52 -1.21 3.25 -9.61
CA CYS A 52 -0.26 2.76 -8.62
C CYS A 52 -0.41 1.24 -8.43
N GLU A 53 -0.84 0.52 -9.47
CA GLU A 53 -1.01 -0.93 -9.47
C GLU A 53 0.23 -1.70 -8.95
N PRO A 54 1.49 -1.31 -9.24
CA PRO A 54 2.66 -1.97 -8.65
C PRO A 54 2.70 -1.86 -7.12
N GLN A 55 2.42 -0.67 -6.58
CA GLN A 55 2.36 -0.42 -5.14
C GLN A 55 1.16 -1.13 -4.52
N LEU A 56 -0.02 -1.02 -5.15
CA LEU A 56 -1.25 -1.68 -4.70
C LEU A 56 -1.09 -3.19 -4.60
N THR A 57 -0.43 -3.81 -5.60
CA THR A 57 -0.12 -5.25 -5.59
C THR A 57 0.85 -5.60 -4.48
N SER A 58 1.90 -4.79 -4.28
CA SER A 58 2.88 -5.00 -3.20
C SER A 58 2.24 -4.91 -1.81
N HIS A 59 1.34 -3.95 -1.61
CA HIS A 59 0.58 -3.78 -0.38
C HIS A 59 -0.52 -4.84 -0.19
N ALA A 60 -1.07 -5.40 -1.27
CA ALA A 60 -1.93 -6.58 -1.19
C ALA A 60 -1.16 -7.82 -0.67
N VAL A 61 0.06 -8.05 -1.17
CA VAL A 61 0.94 -9.13 -0.66
C VAL A 61 1.25 -8.92 0.83
N ALA A 62 1.61 -7.69 1.21
CA ALA A 62 1.93 -7.35 2.59
C ALA A 62 0.73 -7.56 3.53
N ASN A 63 -0.46 -7.08 3.15
CA ASN A 63 -1.72 -7.35 3.88
C ASN A 63 -1.92 -8.85 4.15
N MET A 64 -1.82 -9.70 3.12
CA MET A 64 -2.01 -11.15 3.27
C MET A 64 -0.96 -11.78 4.19
N ARG A 65 0.30 -11.34 4.12
CA ARG A 65 1.38 -11.83 4.98
C ARG A 65 1.16 -11.50 6.45
N ILE A 66 0.53 -10.37 6.76
CA ILE A 66 0.23 -9.96 8.13
C ILE A 66 -1.13 -10.44 8.61
N GLY A 67 -1.90 -11.17 7.79
CA GLY A 67 -3.15 -11.83 8.16
C GLY A 67 -4.43 -11.09 7.79
N ASN A 68 -4.38 -10.12 6.88
CA ASN A 68 -5.53 -9.58 6.15
C ASN A 68 -5.65 -10.37 4.83
N ASP A 69 -6.38 -11.48 4.86
CA ASP A 69 -6.39 -12.43 3.75
C ASP A 69 -7.05 -11.88 2.47
N LYS A 70 -7.01 -12.69 1.41
CA LYS A 70 -7.56 -12.35 0.10
C LYS A 70 -9.06 -11.99 0.16
N LEU A 71 -9.86 -12.71 0.94
CA LEU A 71 -11.30 -12.47 1.03
C LEU A 71 -11.57 -11.14 1.73
N PHE A 72 -10.85 -10.87 2.81
CA PHE A 72 -10.90 -9.59 3.51
C PHE A 72 -10.59 -8.41 2.57
N LEU A 73 -9.57 -8.51 1.72
CA LEU A 73 -9.26 -7.43 0.76
C LEU A 73 -10.34 -7.24 -0.31
N ILE A 74 -11.03 -8.31 -0.73
CA ILE A 74 -12.17 -8.22 -1.65
C ILE A 74 -13.36 -7.51 -0.97
N ASP A 75 -13.61 -7.80 0.32
CA ASP A 75 -14.65 -7.11 1.09
C ASP A 75 -14.34 -5.62 1.24
N ILE A 76 -13.08 -5.27 1.48
CA ILE A 76 -12.61 -3.87 1.50
C ILE A 76 -12.86 -3.18 0.15
N VAL A 77 -12.48 -3.81 -0.98
CA VAL A 77 -12.76 -3.24 -2.32
C VAL A 77 -14.27 -3.07 -2.54
N SER A 78 -15.07 -4.03 -2.10
CA SER A 78 -16.54 -3.98 -2.21
C SER A 78 -17.13 -2.81 -1.43
N ALA A 79 -16.63 -2.56 -0.21
CA ALA A 79 -17.02 -1.40 0.60
C ALA A 79 -16.56 -0.06 -0.01
N CYS A 80 -15.41 -0.04 -0.70
CA CYS A 80 -14.89 1.15 -1.37
C CYS A 80 -15.56 1.45 -2.72
N LEU A 81 -16.19 0.45 -3.37
CA LEU A 81 -16.73 0.55 -4.72
C LEU A 81 -17.63 1.79 -4.95
N PRO A 82 -18.56 2.16 -4.04
CA PRO A 82 -19.39 3.35 -4.22
C PRO A 82 -18.60 4.66 -4.26
N PHE A 83 -17.41 4.69 -3.65
CA PHE A 83 -16.58 5.89 -3.51
C PHE A 83 -15.51 6.02 -4.58
N ILE A 84 -14.99 4.89 -5.08
CA ILE A 84 -13.88 4.89 -6.05
C ILE A 84 -14.32 4.44 -7.47
N GLY A 85 -15.53 3.92 -7.62
CA GLY A 85 -16.10 3.48 -8.89
C GLY A 85 -15.53 2.16 -9.43
N TYR A 86 -16.19 1.64 -10.47
CA TYR A 86 -15.85 0.34 -11.06
C TYR A 86 -14.43 0.24 -11.62
N PRO A 87 -13.88 1.21 -12.38
CA PRO A 87 -12.56 1.05 -13.00
C PRO A 87 -11.45 0.80 -11.96
N ARG A 88 -11.43 1.60 -10.89
CA ARG A 88 -10.44 1.47 -9.80
C ARG A 88 -10.66 0.19 -8.99
N SER A 89 -11.92 -0.15 -8.73
CA SER A 89 -12.26 -1.41 -8.03
C SER A 89 -11.81 -2.64 -8.82
N LEU A 90 -12.03 -2.67 -10.14
CA LEU A 90 -11.60 -3.79 -11.01
C LEU A 90 -10.08 -3.88 -11.10
N ASN A 91 -9.36 -2.74 -11.12
CA ASN A 91 -7.90 -2.73 -11.03
C ASN A 91 -7.41 -3.31 -9.69
N ALA A 92 -8.05 -2.94 -8.58
CA ALA A 92 -7.71 -3.47 -7.26
C ALA A 92 -7.95 -4.99 -7.17
N ILE A 93 -9.07 -5.51 -7.71
CA ILE A 93 -9.33 -6.95 -7.78
C ILE A 93 -8.22 -7.68 -8.57
N ARG A 94 -7.77 -7.13 -9.69
CA ARG A 94 -6.67 -7.70 -10.47
C ARG A 94 -5.36 -7.72 -9.67
N CYS A 95 -5.04 -6.64 -8.94
CA CYS A 95 -3.86 -6.59 -8.07
C CYS A 95 -3.94 -7.63 -6.94
N ILE A 96 -5.10 -7.81 -6.30
CA ILE A 96 -5.33 -8.86 -5.29
C ILE A 96 -5.07 -10.25 -5.89
N GLN A 97 -5.59 -10.52 -7.09
CA GLN A 97 -5.38 -11.80 -7.77
C GLN A 97 -3.91 -12.06 -8.10
N GLN A 98 -3.16 -11.04 -8.53
CA GLN A 98 -1.73 -11.14 -8.78
C GLN A 98 -0.94 -11.38 -7.49
N ALA A 99 -1.31 -10.70 -6.40
CA ALA A 99 -0.68 -10.85 -5.09
C ALA A 99 -0.94 -12.22 -4.42
N SER A 100 -2.02 -12.90 -4.80
CA SER A 100 -2.40 -14.21 -4.24
C SER A 100 -1.79 -15.41 -4.98
N LYS A 101 -0.96 -15.17 -6.00
CA LYS A 101 -0.21 -16.21 -6.71
C LYS A 101 1.10 -16.50 -6.00
#